data_AF-A0A538RJ31-F1
#
_entry.id   AF-A0A538RJ31-F1
#
_cell.length_a   1.000
_cell.length_b   1.000
_cell.length_c   1.000
_cell.angle_alpha   90.00
_cell.angle_beta   90.00
_cell.angle_gamma   90.00
#
_symmetry.space_group_name_H-M   'P 1'
#
loop_
_entity.id
_entity.type
_entity.pdbx_description
1 polymer ?
#
loop_
_entity_poly.entity_id
_entity_poly.type
_entity_poly.pdbx_seq_one_letter_code
_entity_poly.pdbx_strand_id
1 'polypeptide(L)'
;MQERLIQGETLRALGGLAGGAAHHLNNLLTIVVGRIQLLRRGAVDERAVRALAIVERAAKDGAEVVRRLQQFAGMRRAMPPRAVAVDDIVRDVLEMTRGRWQEGARAQGRRDPGRDPAGRGAAGRR
;
A
#
# COMPACT_ATOMS: atom_id res chain seq x y z
N MET A 1 24.66 25.50 25.70
CA MET A 1 23.17 25.55 25.65
C MET A 1 22.66 25.75 24.22
N GLN A 2 23.18 26.73 23.47
CA GLN A 2 22.76 26.97 22.09
C GLN A 2 22.99 25.79 21.13
N GLU A 3 24.11 25.06 21.24
CA GLU A 3 24.36 23.86 20.40
C GLU A 3 23.31 22.75 20.60
N ARG A 4 22.81 22.55 21.83
CA ARG A 4 21.74 21.57 22.10
C ARG A 4 20.39 22.00 21.51
N LEU A 5 20.15 23.31 21.43
CA LEU A 5 18.94 23.87 20.80
C LEU A 5 18.99 23.68 19.27
N ILE A 6 20.14 23.98 18.64
CA ILE A 6 20.36 23.80 17.20
C ILE A 6 20.30 22.31 16.80
N GLN A 7 20.87 21.42 17.62
CA GLN A 7 20.73 19.97 17.41
C GLN A 7 19.27 19.51 17.53
N GLY A 8 18.52 20.01 18.51
CA GLY A 8 17.10 19.71 18.67
C GLY A 8 16.23 20.20 17.51
N GLU A 9 16.59 21.34 16.92
CA GLU A 9 15.87 21.95 15.80
C GLU A 9 16.19 21.25 14.47
N THR A 10 17.45 20.88 14.25
CA THR A 10 17.87 20.03 13.12
C THR A 10 17.21 18.65 13.18
N LEU A 11 17.16 18.03 14.37
CA LEU A 11 16.46 16.75 14.59
C LEU A 11 14.95 16.86 14.34
N ARG A 12 14.32 17.98 14.69
CA ARG A 12 12.89 18.24 14.40
C ARG A 12 12.63 18.46 12.91
N ALA A 13 13.49 19.20 12.21
CA ALA A 13 13.38 19.41 10.77
C ALA A 13 13.57 18.10 9.99
N LEU A 14 14.55 17.27 10.39
CA LEU A 14 14.72 15.91 9.90
C LEU A 14 13.48 15.05 10.21
N GLY A 15 12.91 15.17 11.41
CA GLY A 15 11.69 14.46 11.83
C GLY A 15 10.42 14.88 11.07
N GLY A 16 10.35 16.09 10.52
CA GLY A 16 9.23 16.52 9.66
C GLY A 16 9.32 15.93 8.26
N LEU A 17 10.47 16.08 7.60
CA LEU A 17 10.72 15.57 6.25
C LEU A 17 10.73 14.04 6.19
N ALA A 18 11.34 13.39 7.19
CA ALA A 18 11.35 11.95 7.27
C ALA A 18 9.96 11.37 7.60
N GLY A 19 8.99 12.17 8.07
CA GLY A 19 7.69 11.68 8.53
C GLY A 19 6.75 11.38 7.37
N GLY A 20 6.68 12.32 6.43
CA GLY A 20 6.01 12.11 5.15
C GLY A 20 6.70 11.01 4.33
N ALA A 21 8.04 11.03 4.25
CA ALA A 21 8.80 10.03 3.50
C ALA A 21 8.69 8.63 4.10
N ALA A 22 8.82 8.47 5.42
CA ALA A 22 8.68 7.19 6.10
C ALA A 22 7.25 6.64 6.03
N HIS A 23 6.24 7.50 6.12
CA HIS A 23 4.86 7.08 5.93
C HIS A 23 4.63 6.53 4.52
N HIS A 24 5.08 7.25 3.50
CA HIS A 24 5.00 6.79 2.11
C HIS A 24 5.78 5.48 1.88
N LEU A 25 6.98 5.35 2.45
CA LEU A 25 7.77 4.13 2.37
C LEU A 25 7.03 2.93 3.00
N ASN A 26 6.38 3.14 4.15
CA ASN A 26 5.60 2.11 4.82
C ASN A 26 4.36 1.70 3.99
N ASN A 27 3.73 2.66 3.31
CA ASN A 27 2.62 2.39 2.39
C ASN A 27 3.07 1.54 1.20
N LEU A 28 4.21 1.89 0.58
CA LEU A 28 4.79 1.11 -0.53
C LEU A 28 5.13 -0.32 -0.09
N LEU A 29 5.78 -0.48 1.07
CA LEU A 29 6.11 -1.79 1.62
C LEU A 29 4.86 -2.63 1.92
N THR A 30 3.78 -1.99 2.38
CA THR A 30 2.49 -2.66 2.59
C THR A 30 1.91 -3.19 1.27
N ILE A 31 1.96 -2.41 0.19
CA ILE A 31 1.52 -2.84 -1.15
C ILE A 31 2.38 -4.01 -1.64
N VAL A 32 3.71 -3.91 -1.50
CA VAL A 32 4.66 -4.97 -1.90
C VAL A 32 4.36 -6.28 -1.17
N VAL A 33 4.20 -6.24 0.16
CA VAL A 33 3.83 -7.41 0.96
C VAL A 33 2.49 -7.98 0.49
N GLY A 34 1.48 -7.14 0.26
CA GLY A 34 0.18 -7.57 -0.24
C GLY A 34 0.26 -8.28 -1.60
N ARG A 35 1.04 -7.73 -2.55
CA ARG A 35 1.25 -8.34 -3.87
C ARG A 35 1.95 -9.69 -3.77
N ILE A 36 2.98 -9.81 -2.92
CA ILE A 36 3.68 -11.08 -2.69
C ILE A 36 2.72 -12.13 -2.13
N GLN A 37 1.88 -11.76 -1.16
CA GLN A 37 0.89 -12.68 -0.57
C GLN A 37 -0.14 -13.16 -1.60
N LEU A 38 -0.55 -12.31 -2.54
CA LEU A 38 -1.43 -12.71 -3.64
C LEU A 38 -0.72 -13.66 -4.62
N LEU A 39 0.51 -13.34 -5.02
CA LEU A 39 1.31 -14.20 -5.91
C LEU A 39 1.55 -15.59 -5.30
N ARG A 40 1.79 -15.66 -3.98
CA ARG A 40 1.96 -16.93 -3.27
C ARG A 40 0.70 -17.80 -3.26
N ARG A 41 -0.50 -17.23 -3.33
CA ARG A 41 -1.76 -18.01 -3.39
C ARG A 41 -1.95 -18.74 -4.71
N GLY A 42 -1.43 -18.18 -5.81
CA GLY A 42 -1.50 -18.77 -7.15
C GLY A 42 -0.24 -19.52 -7.58
N ALA A 43 0.80 -19.54 -6.75
CA ALA A 43 2.07 -20.20 -7.08
C ALA A 43 1.99 -21.71 -6.86
N VAL A 44 2.18 -22.48 -7.93
CA VAL A 44 2.28 -23.95 -7.91
C VAL A 44 3.73 -24.45 -7.91
N ASP A 45 4.68 -23.62 -8.33
CA ASP A 45 6.10 -23.94 -8.29
C ASP A 45 6.68 -23.65 -6.90
N GLU A 46 7.24 -24.67 -6.25
CA GLU A 46 7.86 -24.55 -4.93
C GLU A 46 9.04 -23.56 -4.92
N ARG A 47 9.79 -23.46 -6.02
CA ARG A 47 10.92 -22.53 -6.11
C ARG A 47 10.43 -21.09 -6.07
N ALA A 48 9.37 -20.78 -6.83
CA ALA A 48 8.67 -19.50 -6.76
C ALA A 48 8.10 -19.21 -5.36
N VAL A 49 7.46 -20.20 -4.71
CA VAL A 49 6.94 -20.04 -3.34
C VAL A 49 8.04 -19.69 -2.34
N ARG A 50 9.18 -20.38 -2.39
CA ARG A 50 10.35 -20.10 -1.54
C ARG A 50 10.93 -18.71 -1.81
N ALA A 51 11.11 -18.33 -3.07
CA ALA A 51 11.60 -17.01 -3.44
C ALA A 51 10.67 -15.90 -2.93
N LEU A 52 9.35 -16.04 -3.14
CA LEU A 52 8.36 -15.08 -2.66
C LEU A 52 8.35 -14.98 -1.12
N ALA A 53 8.55 -16.07 -0.39
CA ALA A 53 8.65 -16.04 1.07
C ALA A 53 9.87 -15.24 1.55
N ILE A 54 11.01 -15.34 0.87
CA ILE A 54 12.22 -14.55 1.17
C ILE A 54 11.96 -13.07 0.96
N VAL A 55 11.35 -12.69 -0.17
CA VAL A 55 11.04 -11.29 -0.47
C VAL A 55 9.99 -10.74 0.51
N GLU A 56 8.99 -11.54 0.89
CA GLU A 56 7.99 -11.14 1.89
C GLU A 56 8.64 -10.82 3.24
N ARG A 57 9.57 -11.68 3.69
CA ARG A 57 10.34 -11.49 4.92
C ARG A 57 11.12 -10.18 4.86
N ALA A 58 11.89 -9.96 3.80
CA ALA A 58 12.69 -8.74 3.63
C ALA A 58 11.83 -7.46 3.62
N ALA A 59 10.68 -7.48 2.94
CA ALA A 59 9.78 -6.33 2.90
C ALA A 59 9.16 -6.03 4.28
N LYS A 60 8.79 -7.06 5.05
CA LYS A 60 8.29 -6.90 6.43
C LYS A 60 9.36 -6.35 7.36
N ASP A 61 10.59 -6.87 7.26
CA ASP A 61 11.72 -6.40 8.06
C ASP A 61 12.02 -4.93 7.76
N GLY A 62 12.00 -4.53 6.48
CA GLY A 62 12.11 -3.12 6.07
C GLY A 62 11.00 -2.24 6.63
N ALA A 63 9.74 -2.71 6.62
CA ALA A 63 8.62 -1.96 7.16
C ALA A 63 8.74 -1.73 8.67
N GLU A 64 9.30 -2.70 9.38
CA GLU A 64 9.57 -2.60 10.81
C GLU A 64 10.70 -1.60 11.11
N VAL A 65 11.77 -1.57 10.32
CA VAL A 65 12.83 -0.54 10.42
C VAL A 65 12.26 0.87 10.23
N VAL A 66 11.44 1.06 9.20
CA VAL A 66 10.77 2.34 8.92
C VAL A 66 9.86 2.74 10.09
N ARG A 67 9.11 1.79 10.65
CA ARG A 67 8.22 2.04 11.79
C ARG A 67 9.00 2.44 13.05
N ARG A 68 10.16 1.83 13.30
CA ARG A 68 11.07 2.21 14.40
C ARG A 68 11.66 3.61 14.19
N LEU A 69 12.03 3.95 12.96
CA LEU A 69 12.49 5.30 12.62
C LEU A 69 11.40 6.35 12.89
N GLN A 70 10.14 6.06 12.55
CA GLN A 70 9.00 6.93 12.84
C GLN A 70 8.77 7.12 14.34
N GLN A 71 8.95 6.06 15.14
CA GLN A 71 8.86 6.12 16.60
C GLN A 71 9.99 6.97 17.20
N PHE A 72 11.23 6.73 16.76
CA PHE A 72 12.42 7.44 17.22
C PHE A 72 12.34 8.94 16.92
N ALA A 73 11.90 9.32 15.73
CA ALA A 73 11.76 10.71 15.33
C ALA A 73 10.55 11.44 15.97
N GLY A 74 9.81 10.81 16.88
CA GLY A 74 8.65 11.42 17.54
C GLY A 74 7.47 11.72 16.59
N MET A 75 7.47 11.16 15.38
CA MET A 75 6.45 11.37 14.34
C MET A 75 5.11 10.70 14.69
N ARG A 76 5.06 9.88 15.73
CA ARG A 76 3.82 9.29 16.26
C ARG A 76 3.03 10.24 17.17
N ARG A 77 3.34 11.54 17.23
CA ARG A 77 2.35 12.51 17.73
C ARG A 77 1.14 12.43 16.82
N ALA A 78 -0.06 12.31 17.41
CA ALA A 78 -1.32 12.31 16.67
C ALA A 78 -1.25 13.39 15.60
N MET A 79 -1.17 12.99 14.34
CA MET A 79 -1.19 13.95 13.24
C MET A 79 -2.50 14.73 13.42
N PRO A 80 -2.45 16.07 13.42
CA PRO A 80 -3.68 16.84 13.33
C PRO A 80 -4.45 16.33 12.11
N PRO A 81 -5.78 16.16 12.21
CA PRO A 81 -6.58 15.73 11.08
C PRO A 81 -6.29 16.67 9.90
N ARG A 82 -5.82 16.09 8.80
CA ARG A 82 -5.53 16.80 7.55
C ARG A 82 -6.63 16.49 6.54
N ALA A 83 -6.93 17.46 5.67
CA ALA A 83 -7.74 17.19 4.50
C ALA A 83 -7.09 16.07 3.67
N VAL A 84 -7.89 15.09 3.27
CA VAL A 84 -7.46 13.98 2.41
C VAL A 84 -8.39 13.92 1.20
N ALA A 85 -7.82 13.67 0.03
CA ALA A 85 -8.60 13.36 -1.16
C ALA A 85 -9.14 11.93 -1.01
N VAL A 86 -10.41 11.81 -0.65
CA VAL A 86 -11.06 10.51 -0.43
C VAL A 86 -11.02 9.66 -1.71
N ASP A 87 -11.12 10.29 -2.88
CA ASP A 87 -11.04 9.62 -4.17
C ASP A 87 -9.72 8.87 -4.38
N ASP A 88 -8.61 9.43 -3.90
CA ASP A 88 -7.29 8.79 -4.00
C ASP A 88 -7.20 7.57 -3.08
N ILE A 89 -7.68 7.71 -1.85
CA ILE A 89 -7.73 6.60 -0.88
C ILE A 89 -8.62 5.47 -1.42
N VAL A 90 -9.79 5.81 -1.96
CA VAL A 90 -10.71 4.83 -2.55
C VAL A 90 -10.07 4.14 -3.75
N ARG A 91 -9.37 4.89 -4.62
CA ARG A 91 -8.66 4.33 -5.79
C ARG A 91 -7.55 3.38 -5.37
N ASP A 92 -6.75 3.75 -4.38
CA ASP A 92 -5.68 2.91 -3.82
C ASP A 92 -6.25 1.62 -3.25
N VAL A 93 -7.33 1.72 -2.45
CA VAL A 93 -8.01 0.55 -1.87
C VAL A 93 -8.60 -0.34 -2.98
N LEU A 94 -9.22 0.24 -4.01
CA LEU A 94 -9.75 -0.50 -5.14
C LEU A 94 -8.64 -1.22 -5.91
N GLU A 95 -7.49 -0.58 -6.11
CA GLU A 95 -6.36 -1.19 -6.80
C GLU A 95 -5.73 -2.32 -5.98
N MET A 96 -5.53 -2.10 -4.68
CA MET A 96 -4.99 -3.10 -3.75
C MET A 96 -5.90 -4.32 -3.61
N THR A 97 -7.21 -4.11 -3.65
CA THR A 97 -8.19 -5.19 -3.49
C THR A 97 -8.58 -5.86 -4.81
N ARG A 98 -8.25 -5.25 -5.97
CA ARG A 98 -8.63 -5.70 -7.32
C ARG A 98 -8.51 -7.20 -7.53
N GLY A 99 -7.35 -7.77 -7.20
CA GLY A 99 -7.13 -9.21 -7.34
C GLY A 99 -8.14 -10.05 -6.56
N ARG A 100 -8.44 -9.68 -5.30
CA ARG A 100 -9.32 -10.45 -4.41
C ARG A 100 -10.77 -10.49 -4.88
N TRP A 101 -11.34 -9.36 -5.28
CA TRP A 101 -12.74 -9.35 -5.73
C TRP A 101 -12.89 -9.83 -7.17
N GLN A 102 -11.87 -9.72 -8.03
CA GLN A 102 -11.88 -10.35 -9.34
C GLN A 102 -11.79 -11.89 -9.25
N GLU A 103 -10.97 -12.42 -8.35
CA GLU A 103 -10.92 -13.86 -8.04
C GLU A 103 -12.26 -14.33 -7.46
N GLY A 104 -12.82 -13.60 -6.48
CA GLY A 104 -14.13 -13.90 -5.91
C GLY A 104 -15.28 -13.83 -6.93
N ALA A 105 -15.27 -12.83 -7.82
CA ALA A 105 -16.28 -12.68 -8.87
C ALA A 105 -16.20 -13.82 -9.90
N ARG A 106 -14.97 -14.22 -10.30
CA ARG A 106 -14.75 -15.37 -11.18
C ARG A 106 -15.20 -16.68 -10.55
N ALA A 107 -14.91 -16.89 -9.26
CA ALA A 107 -15.37 -18.06 -8.53
C ALA A 107 -16.91 -18.15 -8.43
N GLN A 108 -17.60 -17.00 -8.51
CA GLN A 108 -19.06 -16.91 -8.51
C GLN A 108 -19.68 -16.80 -9.92
N GLY A 109 -18.88 -16.99 -10.98
CA GLY A 109 -19.35 -16.91 -12.37
C GLY A 109 -19.79 -15.51 -12.84
N ARG A 110 -19.52 -14.46 -12.06
CA ARG A 110 -19.87 -13.07 -12.40
C ARG A 110 -18.74 -12.44 -13.23
N ARG A 111 -19.06 -11.99 -14.44
CA ARG A 111 -18.12 -11.21 -15.28
C ARG A 111 -17.97 -9.78 -14.73
N ASP A 112 -16.77 -9.23 -14.91
CA ASP A 112 -16.38 -7.88 -14.50
C ASP A 112 -17.28 -6.82 -15.17
N PRO A 113 -18.09 -6.05 -14.40
CA PRO A 113 -18.93 -4.99 -14.95
C PRO A 113 -18.14 -3.89 -15.67
N GLY A 114 -16.86 -3.72 -15.36
CA GLY A 114 -15.99 -2.71 -15.96
C GLY A 114 -15.32 -3.13 -17.27
N ARG A 115 -15.52 -4.37 -17.73
CA ARG A 115 -14.83 -4.93 -18.91
C ARG A 115 -15.76 -5.27 -20.07
N ASP A 116 -16.99 -4.76 -20.08
CA ASP A 116 -17.90 -4.88 -21.22
C ASP A 116 -17.92 -3.60 -22.07
N PRO A 117 -17.06 -3.47 -23.10
CA PRO A 117 -17.14 -2.39 -24.06
C PRO A 117 -18.29 -2.56 -25.07
N ALA A 118 -19.10 -3.64 -25.01
CA ALA A 118 -20.10 -3.96 -26.02
C ALA A 118 -21.56 -3.63 -25.63
N GLY A 119 -21.77 -2.74 -24.65
CA GLY A 119 -23.10 -2.32 -24.18
C GLY A 119 -23.79 -1.20 -24.96
N ARG A 120 -23.39 -0.87 -26.20
CA ARG A 120 -24.10 0.12 -27.04
C ARG A 120 -24.32 -0.42 -28.44
N GLY A 121 -25.51 -0.96 -28.68
CA GLY A 121 -25.90 -1.35 -30.05
C GLY A 121 -27.14 -2.21 -30.17
N ALA A 122 -28.20 -2.01 -29.38
CA ALA A 122 -29.50 -2.62 -29.67
C ALA A 122 -30.66 -1.80 -29.07
N ALA A 123 -30.72 -0.51 -29.38
CA ALA A 123 -31.97 0.25 -29.32
C ALA A 123 -32.34 0.61 -30.76
N GLY A 124 -33.36 -0.05 -31.29
CA GLY A 124 -33.92 0.26 -32.61
C GLY A 124 -34.15 -0.97 -33.47
N ARG A 125 -35.30 -1.62 -33.28
CA ARG A 125 -36.27 -1.84 -34.37
C ARG A 125 -37.50 -2.61 -33.87
N ARG A 126 -38.64 -1.97 -34.14
CA ARG A 126 -40.04 -2.45 -34.17
C ARG A 126 -40.77 -2.43 -32.84
#